data_AF-A0A7S2UT29-F1
#
_entry.id   AF-A0A7S2UT29-F1
#
_cell.length_a   1.000
_cell.length_b   1.000
_cell.length_c   1.000
_cell.angle_alpha   90.00
_cell.angle_beta   90.00
_cell.angle_gamma   90.00
#
_symmetry.space_group_name_H-M   'P 1'
#
loop_
_entity.id
_entity.type
_entity.pdbx_description
1 polymer ?
#
loop_
_entity_poly.entity_id
_entity_poly.type
_entity_poly.pdbx_seq_one_letter_code
_entity_poly.pdbx_strand_id
1 'polypeptide(L)'
;DVLEEIGVNANNGLRSVFETIEAKLSKDQASAILSDFEACYEERPWLAMVNSDKGITNLHVPSDVIVDASMPNVIRDSGGMWNKVGELEDTKCLIPDRSYATMYQEVISYCKAYGQFDVSTMGSVSNVGLMAQKAQEYGSHDKTFEIPTSGTVCVRDNKSGEVYFQHQVGKGDIWRMCQTKDVAIRDWVKLAVSRARATGARAIFWLDAHRAHDAVLIEKVNHYLKDHDLSGLDISIMKPADAARVTCERCTDGRDTISVTGNVLRDYLTDLFPIIELGTSAKMLSIVPLLAGGGLYETGAGGSAPKHVQQFLSEGHLRWDSLGEYLATAVAIAQLGETTGNDKAKKMGDALNTAIGHLLDNRKSPSRRVNEIDNRATTFYVALYWSQALAEVDPAFQPVYEKLSAARSRIVEELKASQNKGMDIGGYYLVDPKKASEAMRPCPTLNQIIDEL
;
A
#
# COMPACT_ATOMS: atom_id res chain seq x y z
N ASP A 1 -39.49 -3.89 0.01
CA ASP A 1 -40.54 -3.02 -0.55
C ASP A 1 -40.17 -1.56 -0.40
N VAL A 2 -40.40 -0.88 0.73
CA VAL A 2 -40.13 0.57 0.87
C VAL A 2 -38.69 0.97 0.51
N LEU A 3 -37.68 0.22 0.97
CA LEU A 3 -36.27 0.50 0.63
C LEU A 3 -35.98 0.36 -0.88
N GLU A 4 -36.65 -0.58 -1.55
CA GLU A 4 -36.52 -0.79 -2.99
C GLU A 4 -37.20 0.35 -3.78
N GLU A 5 -38.38 0.78 -3.34
CA GLU A 5 -39.14 1.88 -3.96
C GLU A 5 -38.38 3.20 -3.93
N ILE A 6 -37.65 3.49 -2.85
CA ILE A 6 -36.82 4.71 -2.75
C ILE A 6 -35.44 4.56 -3.39
N GLY A 7 -35.13 3.39 -3.97
CA GLY A 7 -33.90 3.13 -4.69
C GLY A 7 -32.67 2.97 -3.80
N VAL A 8 -32.81 2.41 -2.60
CA VAL A 8 -31.66 2.08 -1.76
C VAL A 8 -30.74 1.09 -2.47
N ASN A 9 -29.44 1.39 -2.48
CA ASN A 9 -28.41 0.49 -2.97
C ASN A 9 -27.43 0.13 -1.85
N ALA A 10 -27.58 -1.06 -1.27
CA ALA A 10 -26.72 -1.53 -0.19
C ALA A 10 -25.25 -1.72 -0.61
N ASN A 11 -24.96 -1.85 -1.92
CA ASN A 11 -23.58 -1.96 -2.42
C ASN A 11 -22.78 -0.66 -2.20
N ASN A 12 -23.46 0.47 -1.95
CA ASN A 12 -22.83 1.74 -1.60
C ASN A 12 -22.59 1.90 -0.08
N GLY A 13 -22.93 0.90 0.72
CA GLY A 13 -22.77 0.89 2.18
C GLY A 13 -23.90 1.56 2.96
N LEU A 14 -23.94 1.33 4.27
CA LEU A 14 -25.00 1.81 5.17
C LEU A 14 -25.14 3.33 5.18
N ARG A 15 -24.05 4.08 4.95
CA ARG A 15 -24.12 5.53 4.86
C ARG A 15 -25.09 5.96 3.75
N SER A 16 -24.95 5.39 2.57
CA SER A 16 -25.83 5.69 1.43
C SER A 16 -27.27 5.25 1.71
N VAL A 17 -27.46 4.14 2.43
CA VAL A 17 -28.78 3.67 2.87
C VAL A 17 -29.46 4.70 3.77
N PHE A 18 -28.77 5.14 4.83
CA PHE A 18 -29.31 6.11 5.78
C PHE A 18 -29.59 7.47 5.14
N GLU A 19 -28.65 8.00 4.34
CA GLU A 19 -28.85 9.25 3.60
C GLU A 19 -30.06 9.18 2.66
N THR A 20 -30.30 8.03 2.02
CA THR A 20 -31.46 7.83 1.13
C THR A 20 -32.77 7.76 1.91
N ILE A 21 -32.80 7.03 3.04
CA ILE A 21 -33.96 6.94 3.93
C ILE A 21 -34.38 8.33 4.43
N GLU A 22 -33.42 9.11 4.95
CA GLU A 22 -33.67 10.45 5.48
C GLU A 22 -34.12 11.43 4.39
N ALA A 23 -33.56 11.31 3.18
CA ALA A 23 -33.90 12.21 2.08
C ALA A 23 -35.24 11.91 1.40
N LYS A 24 -35.73 10.66 1.46
CA LYS A 24 -36.86 10.19 0.63
C LYS A 24 -38.12 9.87 1.42
N LEU A 25 -38.05 9.66 2.73
CA LEU A 25 -39.19 9.26 3.56
C LEU A 25 -39.67 10.37 4.51
N SER A 26 -40.90 10.22 5.01
CA SER A 26 -41.37 11.05 6.12
C SER A 26 -40.58 10.76 7.40
N LYS A 27 -40.53 11.73 8.32
CA LYS A 27 -39.78 11.60 9.58
C LYS A 27 -40.20 10.36 10.38
N ASP A 28 -41.49 10.07 10.45
CA ASP A 28 -42.02 8.94 11.22
C ASP A 28 -41.62 7.60 10.59
N GLN A 29 -41.70 7.50 9.25
CA GLN A 29 -41.26 6.29 8.53
C GLN A 29 -39.75 6.08 8.63
N ALA A 30 -38.96 7.15 8.42
CA ALA A 30 -37.51 7.09 8.56
C ALA A 30 -37.12 6.68 9.97
N SER A 31 -37.73 7.28 10.99
CA SER A 31 -37.46 6.94 12.40
C SER A 31 -37.81 5.49 12.74
N ALA A 32 -38.91 4.96 12.20
CA ALA A 32 -39.28 3.56 12.41
C ALA A 32 -38.23 2.61 11.80
N ILE A 33 -37.84 2.84 10.55
CA ILE A 33 -36.84 2.01 9.85
C ILE A 33 -35.47 2.11 10.53
N LEU A 34 -35.03 3.31 10.92
CA LEU A 34 -33.76 3.48 11.62
C LEU A 34 -33.76 2.80 12.99
N SER A 35 -34.90 2.77 13.69
CA SER A 35 -35.05 2.00 14.92
C SER A 35 -34.90 0.50 14.69
N ASP A 36 -35.36 -0.03 13.55
CA ASP A 36 -35.17 -1.45 13.20
C ASP A 36 -33.70 -1.78 12.92
N PHE A 37 -32.94 -0.83 12.34
CA PHE A 37 -31.48 -0.96 12.22
C PHE A 37 -30.78 -0.98 13.58
N GLU A 38 -31.19 -0.13 14.53
CA GLU A 38 -30.64 -0.15 15.90
C GLU A 38 -30.97 -1.47 16.61
N ALA A 39 -32.19 -1.98 16.50
CA ALA A 39 -32.57 -3.28 17.04
C ALA A 39 -31.71 -4.42 16.45
N CYS A 40 -31.37 -4.36 15.15
CA CYS A 40 -30.46 -5.32 14.54
C CYS A 40 -29.07 -5.31 15.18
N TYR A 41 -28.55 -4.16 15.62
CA TYR A 41 -27.27 -4.09 16.32
C TYR A 41 -27.30 -4.71 17.72
N GLU A 42 -28.47 -4.77 18.37
CA GLU A 42 -28.64 -5.43 19.67
C GLU A 42 -28.69 -6.97 19.54
N GLU A 43 -29.22 -7.48 18.42
CA GLU A 43 -29.38 -8.92 18.19
C GLU A 43 -28.22 -9.58 17.42
N ARG A 44 -27.42 -8.81 16.69
CA ARG A 44 -26.30 -9.31 15.87
C ARG A 44 -24.96 -9.14 16.58
N PRO A 45 -23.92 -9.90 16.18
CA PRO A 45 -22.56 -9.65 16.66
C PRO A 45 -22.14 -8.21 16.39
N TRP A 46 -21.30 -7.67 17.27
CA TRP A 46 -20.75 -6.34 17.07
C TRP A 46 -19.96 -6.26 15.76
N LEU A 47 -19.92 -5.05 15.19
CA LEU A 47 -19.16 -4.75 13.99
C LEU A 47 -17.91 -3.95 14.35
N ALA A 48 -16.81 -4.24 13.67
CA ALA A 48 -15.63 -3.40 13.73
C ALA A 48 -15.94 -1.95 13.35
N MET A 49 -15.34 -1.01 14.08
CA MET A 49 -15.54 0.42 13.89
C MET A 49 -14.40 1.04 13.08
N VAL A 50 -14.75 1.82 12.07
CA VAL A 50 -13.81 2.71 11.36
C VAL A 50 -13.56 3.97 12.20
N ASN A 51 -14.60 4.44 12.90
CA ASN A 51 -14.55 5.51 13.88
C ASN A 51 -15.67 5.29 14.92
N SER A 52 -15.31 4.85 16.13
CA SER A 52 -16.24 4.59 17.23
C SER A 52 -16.96 5.85 17.70
N ASP A 53 -16.25 6.98 17.83
CA ASP A 53 -16.80 8.26 18.31
C ASP A 53 -17.92 8.80 17.40
N LYS A 54 -17.85 8.46 16.11
CA LYS A 54 -18.83 8.87 15.10
C LYS A 54 -19.83 7.77 14.74
N GLY A 55 -19.76 6.60 15.38
CA GLY A 55 -20.62 5.45 15.05
C GLY A 55 -20.38 4.85 13.66
N ILE A 56 -19.24 5.11 13.02
CA ILE A 56 -18.95 4.62 11.66
C ILE A 56 -18.41 3.19 11.76
N THR A 57 -19.22 2.23 11.31
CA THR A 57 -18.91 0.79 11.26
C THR A 57 -18.21 0.37 9.96
N ASN A 58 -17.65 -0.84 9.94
CA ASN A 58 -17.08 -1.50 8.74
C ASN A 58 -18.06 -1.62 7.56
N LEU A 59 -19.38 -1.50 7.78
CA LEU A 59 -20.39 -1.59 6.73
C LEU A 59 -20.86 -0.22 6.21
N HIS A 60 -20.32 0.89 6.72
CA HIS A 60 -20.78 2.24 6.35
C HIS A 60 -20.39 2.62 4.92
N VAL A 61 -19.14 2.39 4.53
CA VAL A 61 -18.61 2.73 3.21
C VAL A 61 -17.73 1.57 2.72
N PRO A 62 -17.98 1.00 1.54
CA PRO A 62 -17.22 -0.16 1.03
C PRO A 62 -15.71 0.06 0.90
N SER A 63 -15.28 1.30 0.74
CA SER A 63 -13.87 1.68 0.59
C SER A 63 -13.16 2.04 1.89
N ASP A 64 -13.83 1.98 3.05
CA ASP A 64 -13.22 2.36 4.33
C ASP A 64 -12.28 1.27 4.89
N VAL A 65 -12.61 0.00 4.65
CA VAL A 65 -11.83 -1.16 5.15
C VAL A 65 -11.37 -2.00 3.97
N ILE A 66 -10.13 -1.75 3.55
CA ILE A 66 -9.49 -2.41 2.40
C ILE A 66 -8.57 -3.50 2.92
N VAL A 67 -8.69 -4.71 2.38
CA VAL A 67 -8.11 -5.95 2.96
C VAL A 67 -6.58 -5.92 3.09
N ASP A 68 -5.91 -5.37 2.09
CA ASP A 68 -4.45 -5.18 2.02
C ASP A 68 -3.90 -4.35 3.19
N ALA A 69 -4.58 -3.26 3.56
CA ALA A 69 -4.18 -2.38 4.65
C ALA A 69 -4.79 -2.77 6.01
N SER A 70 -6.02 -3.30 6.02
CA SER A 70 -6.72 -3.63 7.27
C SER A 70 -6.19 -4.90 7.93
N MET A 71 -5.94 -5.96 7.18
CA MET A 71 -5.47 -7.24 7.74
C MET A 71 -4.10 -7.15 8.42
N PRO A 72 -3.10 -6.41 7.88
CA PRO A 72 -1.83 -6.21 8.58
C PRO A 72 -2.00 -5.46 9.90
N ASN A 73 -2.91 -4.49 9.99
CA ASN A 73 -3.21 -3.81 11.25
C ASN A 73 -3.83 -4.78 12.27
N VAL A 74 -4.72 -5.69 11.84
CA VAL A 74 -5.23 -6.76 12.72
C VAL A 74 -4.08 -7.63 13.24
N ILE A 75 -3.17 -8.08 12.38
CA ILE A 75 -2.04 -8.93 12.76
C ILE A 75 -1.08 -8.19 13.71
N ARG A 76 -0.80 -6.91 13.44
CA ARG A 76 0.05 -6.06 14.29
C ARG A 76 -0.59 -5.83 15.66
N ASP A 77 -1.88 -5.47 15.68
CA ASP A 77 -2.60 -5.02 16.87
C ASP A 77 -3.25 -6.20 17.61
N SER A 78 -2.48 -7.27 17.83
CA SER A 78 -2.83 -8.45 18.63
C SER A 78 -4.06 -9.24 18.14
N GLY A 79 -4.38 -9.19 16.86
CA GLY A 79 -5.54 -9.88 16.28
C GLY A 79 -6.87 -9.16 16.52
N GLY A 80 -6.84 -7.93 17.01
CA GLY A 80 -8.03 -7.17 17.39
C GLY A 80 -8.47 -6.11 16.37
N MET A 81 -9.73 -5.69 16.49
CA MET A 81 -10.27 -4.48 15.88
C MET A 81 -11.05 -3.65 16.90
N TRP A 82 -11.28 -2.38 16.59
CA TRP A 82 -11.96 -1.43 17.48
C TRP A 82 -13.47 -1.73 17.56
N ASN A 83 -13.99 -1.88 18.77
CA ASN A 83 -15.42 -2.06 19.05
C ASN A 83 -16.15 -0.71 19.25
N LYS A 84 -17.45 -0.75 19.57
CA LYS A 84 -18.32 0.44 19.70
C LYS A 84 -17.85 1.43 20.78
N VAL A 85 -17.14 0.95 21.82
CA VAL A 85 -16.62 1.79 22.91
C VAL A 85 -15.18 2.25 22.69
N GLY A 86 -14.58 1.94 21.53
CA GLY A 86 -13.22 2.36 21.19
C GLY A 86 -12.14 1.51 21.87
N GLU A 87 -12.43 0.24 22.15
CA GLU A 87 -11.46 -0.73 22.69
C GLU A 87 -11.13 -1.80 21.65
N LEU A 88 -9.91 -2.35 21.72
CA LEU A 88 -9.51 -3.47 20.86
C LEU A 88 -10.12 -4.78 21.37
N GLU A 89 -10.73 -5.54 20.47
CA GLU A 89 -11.36 -6.82 20.77
C GLU A 89 -11.07 -7.84 19.65
N ASP A 90 -10.91 -9.11 20.01
CA ASP A 90 -10.71 -10.23 19.07
C ASP A 90 -11.78 -10.22 17.98
N THR A 91 -11.36 -10.31 16.72
CA THR A 91 -12.26 -10.19 15.57
C THR A 91 -12.30 -11.43 14.70
N LYS A 92 -13.44 -11.64 14.03
CA LYS A 92 -13.57 -12.59 12.92
C LYS A 92 -13.43 -11.83 11.60
N CYS A 93 -12.24 -11.91 11.00
CA CYS A 93 -11.97 -11.33 9.69
C CYS A 93 -12.62 -12.15 8.57
N LEU A 94 -13.74 -11.69 8.04
CA LEU A 94 -14.44 -12.34 6.93
C LEU A 94 -13.80 -11.95 5.59
N ILE A 95 -13.02 -12.86 5.00
CA ILE A 95 -12.53 -12.78 3.63
C ILE A 95 -13.19 -13.90 2.82
N PRO A 96 -14.24 -13.62 2.02
CA PRO A 96 -15.07 -14.67 1.43
C PRO A 96 -14.33 -15.60 0.47
N ASP A 97 -13.41 -15.07 -0.34
CA ASP A 97 -12.69 -15.87 -1.33
C ASP A 97 -11.43 -16.54 -0.75
N ARG A 98 -11.31 -17.84 -1.00
CA ARG A 98 -10.22 -18.68 -0.46
C ARG A 98 -8.87 -18.52 -1.15
N SER A 99 -8.78 -17.79 -2.27
CA SER A 99 -7.53 -17.68 -3.04
C SER A 99 -6.39 -17.10 -2.21
N TYR A 100 -6.71 -16.14 -1.34
CA TYR A 100 -5.72 -15.37 -0.58
C TYR A 100 -6.00 -15.33 0.93
N ALA A 101 -7.22 -15.63 1.38
CA ALA A 101 -7.57 -15.64 2.81
C ALA A 101 -6.69 -16.59 3.64
N THR A 102 -6.25 -17.69 3.03
CA THR A 102 -5.49 -18.76 3.72
C THR A 102 -4.12 -18.30 4.20
N MET A 103 -3.44 -17.38 3.49
CA MET A 103 -2.15 -16.85 3.95
C MET A 103 -2.29 -15.99 5.20
N TYR A 104 -3.33 -15.15 5.31
CA TYR A 104 -3.56 -14.35 6.52
C TYR A 104 -3.87 -15.25 7.71
N GLN A 105 -4.71 -16.29 7.50
CA GLN A 105 -5.00 -17.25 8.56
C GLN A 105 -3.72 -17.95 9.03
N GLU A 106 -2.80 -18.28 8.13
CA GLU A 106 -1.54 -18.90 8.50
C GLU A 106 -0.65 -17.97 9.34
N VAL A 107 -0.52 -16.70 8.94
CA VAL A 107 0.25 -15.70 9.68
C VAL A 107 -0.37 -15.45 11.07
N ILE A 108 -1.69 -15.33 11.16
CA ILE A 108 -2.40 -15.23 12.45
C ILE A 108 -2.13 -16.45 13.32
N SER A 109 -2.20 -17.66 12.75
CA SER A 109 -1.96 -18.91 13.46
C SER A 109 -0.50 -19.02 13.92
N TYR A 110 0.44 -18.51 13.13
CA TYR A 110 1.85 -18.39 13.50
C TYR A 110 2.01 -17.47 14.71
N CYS A 111 1.49 -16.24 14.67
CA CYS A 111 1.59 -15.30 15.78
C CYS A 111 0.93 -15.81 17.06
N LYS A 112 -0.19 -16.55 16.95
CA LYS A 112 -0.83 -17.20 18.11
C LYS A 112 0.07 -18.27 18.75
N ALA A 113 0.84 -19.00 17.94
CA ALA A 113 1.69 -20.09 18.43
C ALA A 113 3.05 -19.60 18.97
N TYR A 114 3.62 -18.56 18.36
CA TYR A 114 5.01 -18.14 18.60
C TYR A 114 5.14 -16.71 19.16
N GLY A 115 4.03 -15.98 19.31
CA GLY A 115 4.03 -14.58 19.71
C GLY A 115 4.19 -13.62 18.52
N GLN A 116 4.18 -12.33 18.82
CA GLN A 116 4.39 -11.27 17.83
C GLN A 116 5.85 -11.24 17.36
N PHE A 117 6.08 -10.78 16.13
CA PHE A 117 7.42 -10.56 15.60
C PHE A 117 8.19 -9.51 16.42
N ASP A 118 9.49 -9.76 16.64
CA ASP A 118 10.41 -8.79 17.20
C ASP A 118 11.08 -8.00 16.07
N VAL A 119 10.63 -6.77 15.85
CA VAL A 119 11.13 -5.88 14.79
C VAL A 119 12.62 -5.54 14.92
N SER A 120 13.24 -5.76 16.09
CA SER A 120 14.67 -5.49 16.29
C SER A 120 15.59 -6.61 15.82
N THR A 121 15.05 -7.82 15.65
CA THR A 121 15.81 -9.03 15.31
C THR A 121 15.27 -9.79 14.11
N MET A 122 14.05 -9.49 13.66
CA MET A 122 13.43 -10.20 12.54
C MET A 122 14.15 -9.96 11.21
N GLY A 123 14.07 -10.96 10.33
CA GLY A 123 14.45 -10.82 8.92
C GLY A 123 13.41 -10.06 8.13
N SER A 124 13.76 -9.67 6.91
CA SER A 124 12.88 -8.92 6.00
C SER A 124 12.21 -9.79 4.94
N VAL A 125 11.02 -9.37 4.49
CA VAL A 125 10.33 -9.97 3.35
C VAL A 125 10.19 -8.97 2.23
N SER A 126 10.95 -9.19 1.16
CA SER A 126 10.79 -8.44 -0.09
C SER A 126 9.82 -9.14 -1.04
N ASN A 127 9.33 -8.41 -2.05
CA ASN A 127 8.41 -8.96 -3.04
C ASN A 127 8.90 -8.74 -4.49
N VAL A 128 8.68 -9.74 -5.33
CA VAL A 128 8.75 -9.65 -6.80
C VAL A 128 7.38 -10.02 -7.37
N GLY A 129 6.63 -9.01 -7.81
CA GLY A 129 5.22 -9.14 -8.21
C GLY A 129 5.00 -9.19 -9.72
N LEU A 130 4.16 -10.13 -10.16
CA LEU A 130 3.70 -10.22 -11.55
C LEU A 130 2.52 -9.26 -11.79
N MET A 131 2.79 -8.10 -12.40
CA MET A 131 1.75 -7.07 -12.63
C MET A 131 1.67 -6.50 -14.06
N ALA A 132 2.72 -6.68 -14.87
CA ALA A 132 2.81 -6.05 -16.18
C ALA A 132 1.63 -6.41 -17.11
N GLN A 133 1.16 -5.43 -17.88
CA GLN A 133 0.03 -5.54 -18.81
C GLN A 133 -1.30 -5.97 -18.14
N LYS A 134 -1.58 -5.41 -16.95
CA LYS A 134 -2.80 -5.70 -16.17
C LYS A 134 -2.95 -7.20 -15.90
N ALA A 135 -1.89 -7.82 -15.38
CA ALA A 135 -1.87 -9.25 -15.13
C ALA A 135 -2.95 -9.67 -14.13
N GLN A 136 -3.58 -10.82 -14.41
CA GLN A 136 -4.49 -11.52 -13.50
C GLN A 136 -5.77 -10.69 -13.22
N GLU A 137 -6.17 -10.55 -11.95
CA GLU A 137 -7.40 -9.87 -11.52
C GLU A 137 -7.44 -8.38 -11.91
N TYR A 138 -6.31 -7.68 -11.95
CA TYR A 138 -6.27 -6.25 -12.28
C TYR A 138 -6.64 -5.96 -13.75
N GLY A 139 -6.68 -7.01 -14.57
CA GLY A 139 -7.15 -6.93 -15.94
C GLY A 139 -8.57 -7.44 -16.14
N SER A 140 -9.31 -7.81 -15.08
CA SER A 140 -10.60 -8.52 -15.23
C SER A 140 -11.84 -7.62 -15.16
N HIS A 141 -11.70 -6.31 -14.92
CA HIS A 141 -12.84 -5.42 -14.66
C HIS A 141 -13.89 -5.43 -15.78
N ASP A 142 -13.46 -5.33 -17.03
CA ASP A 142 -14.30 -5.41 -18.25
C ASP A 142 -14.76 -6.84 -18.60
N LYS A 143 -14.37 -7.82 -17.78
CA LYS A 143 -14.65 -9.25 -17.93
C LYS A 143 -15.28 -9.83 -16.66
N THR A 144 -15.90 -8.99 -15.85
CA THR A 144 -16.60 -9.38 -14.62
C THR A 144 -18.07 -9.00 -14.76
N PHE A 145 -18.96 -9.96 -14.51
CA PHE A 145 -20.39 -9.82 -14.74
C PHE A 145 -21.17 -10.42 -13.58
N GLU A 146 -22.17 -9.67 -13.10
CA GLU A 146 -23.25 -10.25 -12.31
C GLU A 146 -24.21 -10.98 -13.24
N ILE A 147 -24.48 -12.24 -12.94
CA ILE A 147 -25.24 -13.12 -13.82
C ILE A 147 -26.75 -12.78 -13.74
N PRO A 148 -27.39 -12.39 -14.86
CA PRO A 148 -28.79 -11.95 -14.82
C PRO A 148 -29.78 -13.11 -14.71
N THR A 149 -29.43 -14.29 -15.24
CA THR A 149 -30.26 -15.50 -15.23
C THR A 149 -29.40 -16.75 -15.12
N SER A 150 -29.90 -17.77 -14.42
CA SER A 150 -29.20 -19.06 -14.30
C SER A 150 -29.00 -19.71 -15.68
N GLY A 151 -27.86 -20.38 -15.87
CA GLY A 151 -27.48 -20.99 -17.13
C GLY A 151 -26.01 -21.38 -17.17
N THR A 152 -25.41 -21.30 -18.36
CA THR A 152 -24.00 -21.64 -18.58
C THR A 152 -23.24 -20.47 -19.20
N VAL A 153 -22.11 -20.07 -18.60
CA VAL A 153 -21.16 -19.16 -19.25
C VAL A 153 -20.12 -19.98 -20.01
N CYS A 154 -19.91 -19.69 -21.29
CA CYS A 154 -18.94 -20.39 -22.15
C CYS A 154 -17.92 -19.40 -22.71
N VAL A 155 -16.63 -19.75 -22.65
CA VAL A 155 -15.55 -19.02 -23.32
C VAL A 155 -15.13 -19.82 -24.55
N ARG A 156 -15.20 -19.21 -25.73
CA ARG A 156 -14.99 -19.87 -27.01
C ARG A 156 -14.02 -19.11 -27.89
N ASP A 157 -13.33 -19.85 -28.77
CA ASP A 157 -12.61 -19.25 -29.86
C ASP A 157 -13.58 -18.57 -30.84
N ASN A 158 -13.29 -17.32 -31.20
CA ASN A 158 -14.17 -16.55 -32.07
C ASN A 158 -14.17 -17.03 -33.53
N LYS A 159 -13.13 -17.77 -33.97
CA LYS A 159 -13.01 -18.26 -35.35
C LYS A 159 -13.46 -19.72 -35.48
N SER A 160 -12.96 -20.61 -34.63
CA SER A 160 -13.28 -22.05 -34.70
C SER A 160 -14.58 -22.40 -33.97
N GLY A 161 -15.03 -21.57 -33.02
CA GLY A 161 -16.14 -21.87 -32.13
C GLY A 161 -15.81 -22.91 -31.04
N GLU A 162 -14.56 -23.35 -30.96
CA GLU A 162 -14.07 -24.29 -29.95
C GLU A 162 -14.28 -23.71 -28.55
N VAL A 163 -14.81 -24.52 -27.64
CA VAL A 163 -15.01 -24.12 -26.25
C VAL A 163 -13.72 -24.33 -25.49
N TYR A 164 -13.13 -23.25 -24.98
CA TYR A 164 -11.96 -23.34 -24.09
C TYR A 164 -12.36 -23.84 -22.69
N PHE A 165 -13.42 -23.27 -22.12
CA PHE A 165 -13.99 -23.69 -20.83
C PHE A 165 -15.41 -23.14 -20.64
N GLN A 166 -16.16 -23.74 -19.71
CA GLN A 166 -17.53 -23.36 -19.39
C GLN A 166 -17.85 -23.57 -17.90
N HIS A 167 -18.80 -22.80 -17.38
CA HIS A 167 -19.25 -22.87 -15.98
C HIS A 167 -20.78 -22.83 -15.91
N GLN A 168 -21.36 -23.66 -15.03
CA GLN A 168 -22.75 -23.46 -14.62
C GLN A 168 -22.83 -22.32 -13.62
N VAL A 169 -23.82 -21.45 -13.80
CA VAL A 169 -24.01 -20.24 -13.00
C VAL A 169 -25.48 -20.06 -12.63
N GLY A 170 -25.74 -19.49 -11.46
CA GLY A 170 -27.05 -19.03 -11.00
C GLY A 170 -27.25 -17.53 -11.22
N LYS A 171 -28.50 -17.07 -11.17
CA LYS A 171 -28.82 -15.64 -11.09
C LYS A 171 -28.16 -15.02 -9.85
N GLY A 172 -27.49 -13.88 -10.03
CA GLY A 172 -26.79 -13.15 -8.96
C GLY A 172 -25.35 -13.61 -8.71
N ASP A 173 -24.90 -14.71 -9.34
CA ASP A 173 -23.49 -15.10 -9.27
C ASP A 173 -22.60 -14.02 -9.90
N ILE A 174 -21.38 -13.85 -9.37
CA ILE A 174 -20.36 -13.00 -9.99
C ILE A 174 -19.41 -13.90 -10.78
N TRP A 175 -19.49 -13.83 -12.11
CA TRP A 175 -18.56 -14.52 -13.00
C TRP A 175 -17.45 -13.59 -13.46
N ARG A 176 -16.21 -14.07 -13.51
CA ARG A 176 -15.06 -13.28 -13.98
C ARG A 176 -14.07 -14.08 -14.83
N MET A 177 -13.36 -13.39 -15.72
CA MET A 177 -12.24 -13.94 -16.48
C MET A 177 -10.99 -13.07 -16.40
N CYS A 178 -9.85 -13.69 -16.08
CA CYS A 178 -8.54 -13.05 -15.95
C CYS A 178 -7.62 -13.41 -17.13
N GLN A 179 -6.59 -12.60 -17.38
CA GLN A 179 -5.56 -12.88 -18.38
C GLN A 179 -4.18 -12.49 -17.87
N THR A 180 -3.16 -13.24 -18.29
CA THR A 180 -1.76 -12.92 -18.04
C THR A 180 -0.97 -13.22 -19.30
N LYS A 181 -0.13 -12.27 -19.74
CA LYS A 181 0.62 -12.39 -21.00
C LYS A 181 1.97 -13.04 -20.74
N ASP A 182 2.41 -13.88 -21.66
CA ASP A 182 3.64 -14.69 -21.51
C ASP A 182 4.90 -13.83 -21.29
N VAL A 183 5.00 -12.71 -22.01
CA VAL A 183 6.11 -11.75 -21.86
C VAL A 183 6.24 -11.22 -20.42
N ALA A 184 5.12 -10.98 -19.74
CA ALA A 184 5.12 -10.53 -18.35
C ALA A 184 5.62 -11.63 -17.40
N ILE A 185 5.29 -12.90 -17.69
CA ILE A 185 5.71 -14.05 -16.87
C ILE A 185 7.22 -14.28 -17.02
N ARG A 186 7.75 -14.19 -18.25
CA ARG A 186 9.19 -14.31 -18.51
C ARG A 186 9.99 -13.25 -17.76
N ASP A 187 9.55 -11.99 -17.85
CA ASP A 187 10.23 -10.88 -17.17
C ASP A 187 10.13 -11.01 -15.63
N TRP A 188 8.99 -11.44 -15.11
CA TRP A 188 8.80 -11.71 -13.69
C TRP A 188 9.74 -12.79 -13.15
N VAL A 189 9.92 -13.91 -13.88
CA VAL A 189 10.89 -14.96 -13.49
C VAL A 189 12.33 -14.44 -13.55
N LYS A 190 12.69 -13.70 -14.60
CA LYS A 190 14.00 -13.05 -14.73
C LYS A 190 14.28 -12.11 -13.55
N LEU A 191 13.31 -11.28 -13.16
CA LEU A 191 13.44 -10.36 -12.03
C LEU A 191 13.61 -11.12 -10.71
N ALA A 192 12.86 -12.20 -10.50
CA ALA A 192 12.99 -13.03 -9.30
C ALA A 192 14.41 -13.62 -9.15
N VAL A 193 14.96 -14.19 -10.23
CA VAL A 193 16.33 -14.72 -10.23
C VAL A 193 17.36 -13.62 -10.03
N SER A 194 17.19 -12.47 -10.68
CA SER A 194 18.07 -11.31 -10.52
C SER A 194 18.11 -10.83 -9.07
N ARG A 195 16.95 -10.71 -8.42
CA ARG A 195 16.85 -10.30 -7.01
C ARG A 195 17.44 -11.35 -6.06
N ALA A 196 17.13 -12.62 -6.25
CA ALA A 196 17.71 -13.72 -5.45
C ALA A 196 19.24 -13.72 -5.52
N ARG A 197 19.80 -13.49 -6.71
CA ARG A 197 21.25 -13.39 -6.91
C ARG A 197 21.86 -12.14 -6.27
N ALA A 198 21.20 -10.99 -6.40
CA ALA A 198 21.69 -9.73 -5.88
C ALA A 198 21.72 -9.69 -4.34
N THR A 199 20.77 -10.36 -3.68
CA THR A 199 20.66 -10.34 -2.21
C THR A 199 21.16 -11.60 -1.52
N GLY A 200 21.25 -12.72 -2.24
CA GLY A 200 21.51 -14.05 -1.66
C GLY A 200 20.35 -14.61 -0.84
N ALA A 201 19.22 -13.91 -0.76
CA ALA A 201 18.05 -14.36 -0.03
C ALA A 201 17.31 -15.49 -0.75
N ARG A 202 16.69 -16.38 0.03
CA ARG A 202 15.82 -17.44 -0.51
C ARG A 202 14.63 -16.83 -1.23
N ALA A 203 14.35 -17.28 -2.45
CA ALA A 203 13.17 -16.87 -3.21
C ALA A 203 12.12 -17.99 -3.24
N ILE A 204 10.88 -17.65 -2.90
CA ILE A 204 9.77 -18.59 -2.87
C ILE A 204 8.71 -18.08 -3.84
N PHE A 205 8.34 -18.88 -4.84
CA PHE A 205 7.18 -18.65 -5.70
C PHE A 205 5.92 -19.12 -4.99
N TRP A 206 4.97 -18.20 -4.72
CA TRP A 206 3.75 -18.49 -3.98
C TRP A 206 2.65 -18.88 -4.96
N LEU A 207 2.60 -20.17 -5.31
CA LEU A 207 1.71 -20.72 -6.33
C LEU A 207 1.08 -22.02 -5.83
N ASP A 208 -0.25 -22.10 -5.87
CA ASP A 208 -0.98 -23.28 -5.45
C ASP A 208 -1.27 -24.21 -6.64
N ALA A 209 -0.63 -25.38 -6.69
CA ALA A 209 -0.85 -26.37 -7.74
C ALA A 209 -2.32 -26.85 -7.86
N HIS A 210 -3.15 -26.63 -6.83
CA HIS A 210 -4.58 -26.95 -6.86
C HIS A 210 -5.45 -25.82 -7.44
N ARG A 211 -4.88 -24.65 -7.73
CA ARG A 211 -5.54 -23.59 -8.50
C ARG A 211 -5.14 -23.73 -9.96
N ALA A 212 -6.10 -23.95 -10.85
CA ALA A 212 -5.83 -24.19 -12.27
C ALA A 212 -4.97 -23.09 -12.93
N HIS A 213 -5.18 -21.83 -12.54
CA HIS A 213 -4.36 -20.70 -12.97
C HIS A 213 -2.90 -20.81 -12.50
N ASP A 214 -2.68 -21.08 -11.22
CA ASP A 214 -1.34 -21.18 -10.64
C ASP A 214 -0.62 -22.43 -11.16
N ALA A 215 -1.31 -23.54 -11.41
CA ALA A 215 -0.72 -24.74 -12.03
C ALA A 215 -0.06 -24.43 -13.39
N VAL A 216 -0.73 -23.64 -14.24
CA VAL A 216 -0.16 -23.17 -15.52
C VAL A 216 1.01 -22.21 -15.29
N LEU A 217 0.96 -21.36 -14.26
CA LEU A 217 2.11 -20.51 -13.90
C LEU A 217 3.30 -21.34 -13.42
N ILE A 218 3.08 -22.41 -12.63
CA ILE A 218 4.14 -23.32 -12.18
C ILE A 218 4.86 -23.96 -13.36
N GLU A 219 4.13 -24.40 -14.39
CA GLU A 219 4.72 -24.93 -15.62
C GLU A 219 5.62 -23.89 -16.31
N LYS A 220 5.14 -22.64 -16.43
CA LYS A 220 5.89 -21.55 -17.04
C LYS A 220 7.12 -21.14 -16.22
N VAL A 221 7.00 -21.08 -14.90
CA VAL A 221 8.12 -20.79 -13.99
C VAL A 221 9.19 -21.87 -14.15
N ASN A 222 8.81 -23.15 -14.07
CA ASN A 222 9.75 -24.26 -14.25
C ASN A 222 10.40 -24.29 -15.63
N HIS A 223 9.70 -23.83 -16.67
CA HIS A 223 10.28 -23.67 -17.99
C HIS A 223 11.31 -22.53 -18.04
N TYR A 224 10.95 -21.33 -17.58
CA TYR A 224 11.81 -20.13 -17.68
C TYR A 224 12.96 -20.10 -16.69
N LEU A 225 12.86 -20.79 -15.55
CA LEU A 225 14.00 -20.96 -14.66
C LEU A 225 15.18 -21.67 -15.33
N LYS A 226 14.94 -22.47 -16.38
CA LYS A 226 16.01 -23.14 -17.17
C LYS A 226 16.81 -22.18 -18.04
N ASP A 227 16.29 -20.98 -18.31
CA ASP A 227 16.95 -19.95 -19.11
C ASP A 227 17.96 -19.13 -18.27
N HIS A 228 18.10 -19.44 -16.98
CA HIS A 228 18.93 -18.71 -16.03
C HIS A 228 19.94 -19.63 -15.32
N ASP A 229 21.08 -19.06 -14.95
CA ASP A 229 21.99 -19.72 -14.00
C ASP A 229 21.34 -19.71 -12.60
N LEU A 230 21.16 -20.88 -12.01
CA LEU A 230 20.59 -21.06 -10.67
C LEU A 230 21.64 -21.49 -9.65
N SER A 231 22.91 -21.57 -10.03
CA SER A 231 24.00 -22.02 -9.17
C SER A 231 24.09 -21.14 -7.92
N GLY A 232 24.00 -21.77 -6.75
CA GLY A 232 24.07 -21.08 -5.46
C GLY A 232 22.79 -20.35 -5.03
N LEU A 233 21.69 -20.46 -5.78
CA LEU A 233 20.40 -19.84 -5.41
C LEU A 233 19.48 -20.86 -4.73
N ASP A 234 18.81 -20.43 -3.65
CA ASP A 234 17.72 -21.18 -3.00
C ASP A 234 16.37 -20.68 -3.54
N ILE A 235 15.83 -21.38 -4.54
CA ILE A 235 14.56 -21.05 -5.19
C ILE A 235 13.61 -22.23 -5.05
N SER A 236 12.39 -21.98 -4.57
CA SER A 236 11.36 -23.00 -4.40
C SER A 236 9.97 -22.51 -4.80
N ILE A 237 9.04 -23.43 -5.00
CA ILE A 237 7.63 -23.14 -5.29
C ILE A 237 6.79 -23.77 -4.17
N MET A 238 5.90 -22.99 -3.57
CA MET A 238 5.06 -23.42 -2.44
C MET A 238 3.66 -22.80 -2.56
N LYS A 239 2.61 -23.50 -2.09
CA LYS A 239 1.28 -22.89 -2.00
C LYS A 239 1.31 -21.73 -0.99
N PRO A 240 0.46 -20.69 -1.15
CA PRO A 240 0.56 -19.44 -0.36
C PRO A 240 0.60 -19.62 1.16
N ALA A 241 -0.20 -20.52 1.73
CA ALA A 241 -0.17 -20.78 3.17
C ALA A 241 1.17 -21.36 3.63
N ASP A 242 1.69 -22.38 2.96
CA ASP A 242 2.99 -23.00 3.32
C ASP A 242 4.14 -22.01 3.14
N ALA A 243 4.08 -21.20 2.07
CA ALA A 243 5.06 -20.15 1.82
C ALA A 243 5.03 -19.08 2.93
N ALA A 244 3.82 -18.70 3.40
CA ALA A 244 3.66 -17.79 4.52
C ALA A 244 4.27 -18.38 5.81
N ARG A 245 4.00 -19.65 6.12
CA ARG A 245 4.59 -20.35 7.29
C ARG A 245 6.12 -20.28 7.28
N VAL A 246 6.75 -20.74 6.19
CA VAL A 246 8.22 -20.75 6.06
C VAL A 246 8.79 -19.34 6.11
N THR A 247 8.09 -18.37 5.53
CA THR A 247 8.51 -16.97 5.57
C THR A 247 8.47 -16.43 7.01
N CYS A 248 7.39 -16.68 7.76
CA CYS A 248 7.29 -16.28 9.17
C CYS A 248 8.38 -16.93 10.04
N GLU A 249 8.65 -18.23 9.86
CA GLU A 249 9.74 -18.94 10.57
C GLU A 249 11.10 -18.29 10.30
N ARG A 250 11.39 -18.01 9.02
CA ARG A 250 12.64 -17.35 8.62
C ARG A 250 12.74 -15.93 9.18
N CYS A 251 11.65 -15.17 9.13
CA CYS A 251 11.59 -13.84 9.75
C CYS A 251 11.91 -13.91 11.24
N THR A 252 11.30 -14.82 12.00
CA THR A 252 11.60 -15.00 13.44
C THR A 252 13.08 -15.35 13.68
N ASP A 253 13.71 -16.09 12.76
CA ASP A 253 15.13 -16.45 12.83
C ASP A 253 16.08 -15.35 12.33
N GLY A 254 15.60 -14.14 12.03
CA GLY A 254 16.45 -13.05 11.50
C GLY A 254 16.89 -13.25 10.04
N ARG A 255 16.18 -14.07 9.26
CA ARG A 255 16.56 -14.45 7.89
C ARG A 255 15.62 -13.86 6.84
N ASP A 256 16.21 -13.26 5.82
CA ASP A 256 15.46 -12.63 4.73
C ASP A 256 14.82 -13.64 3.76
N THR A 257 13.67 -13.28 3.20
CA THR A 257 12.98 -14.08 2.17
C THR A 257 12.44 -13.18 1.06
N ILE A 258 12.55 -13.62 -0.19
CA ILE A 258 11.90 -12.98 -1.34
C ILE A 258 10.61 -13.74 -1.64
N SER A 259 9.48 -13.08 -1.46
CA SER A 259 8.19 -13.56 -1.95
C SER A 259 8.05 -13.25 -3.44
N VAL A 260 7.82 -14.27 -4.27
CA VAL A 260 7.67 -14.13 -5.71
C VAL A 260 6.24 -14.51 -6.07
N THR A 261 5.41 -13.52 -6.39
CA THR A 261 3.95 -13.70 -6.33
C THR A 261 3.22 -13.15 -7.55
N GLY A 262 1.95 -13.58 -7.69
CA GLY A 262 0.97 -12.92 -8.54
C GLY A 262 0.64 -11.49 -8.09
N ASN A 263 -0.22 -10.82 -8.84
CA ASN A 263 -0.55 -9.41 -8.71
C ASN A 263 -1.25 -9.08 -7.38
N VAL A 264 -2.28 -9.85 -7.00
CA VAL A 264 -3.01 -9.62 -5.74
C VAL A 264 -2.12 -9.88 -4.53
N LEU A 265 -1.35 -10.97 -4.54
CA LEU A 265 -0.44 -11.28 -3.44
C LEU A 265 0.73 -10.30 -3.34
N ARG A 266 1.16 -9.70 -4.45
CA ARG A 266 2.12 -8.58 -4.40
C ARG A 266 1.56 -7.49 -3.50
N ASP A 267 0.34 -7.03 -3.80
CA ASP A 267 -0.37 -6.00 -3.04
C ASP A 267 -0.43 -6.34 -1.54
N TYR A 268 -0.94 -7.53 -1.23
CA TYR A 268 -1.17 -7.94 0.15
C TYR A 268 0.13 -8.08 0.95
N LEU A 269 1.18 -8.62 0.35
CA LEU A 269 2.44 -8.87 1.04
C LEU A 269 3.30 -7.61 1.18
N THR A 270 3.21 -6.67 0.23
CA THR A 270 3.90 -5.37 0.32
C THR A 270 3.25 -4.41 1.31
N ASP A 271 2.01 -4.67 1.75
CA ASP A 271 1.47 -4.03 2.95
C ASP A 271 1.78 -4.85 4.21
N LEU A 272 1.55 -6.17 4.17
CA LEU A 272 1.64 -7.03 5.36
C LEU A 272 3.00 -6.95 6.06
N PHE A 273 4.06 -7.34 5.37
CA PHE A 273 5.37 -7.44 6.00
C PHE A 273 5.95 -6.06 6.33
N PRO A 274 5.89 -5.04 5.46
CA PRO A 274 6.33 -3.70 5.82
C PRO A 274 5.57 -3.05 6.98
N ILE A 275 4.27 -3.30 7.15
CA ILE A 275 3.53 -2.81 8.32
C ILE A 275 4.02 -3.50 9.61
N ILE A 276 4.39 -4.78 9.55
CA ILE A 276 4.95 -5.51 10.68
C ILE A 276 6.39 -5.03 10.96
N GLU A 277 7.25 -4.97 9.94
CA GLU A 277 8.68 -4.65 10.04
C GLU A 277 8.94 -3.17 10.38
N LEU A 278 8.22 -2.26 9.73
CA LEU A 278 8.52 -0.81 9.73
C LEU A 278 7.39 0.02 10.36
N GLY A 279 6.28 -0.61 10.76
CA GLY A 279 5.08 0.06 11.24
C GLY A 279 4.25 0.75 10.14
N THR A 280 4.71 0.72 8.88
CA THR A 280 4.05 1.34 7.73
C THR A 280 4.61 0.79 6.40
N SER A 281 3.77 0.67 5.39
CA SER A 281 4.16 0.31 4.01
C SER A 281 4.63 1.50 3.16
N ALA A 282 4.58 2.73 3.70
CA ALA A 282 5.06 3.92 3.01
C ALA A 282 6.60 4.03 2.97
N LYS A 283 7.32 3.24 3.78
CA LYS A 283 8.78 3.29 3.90
C LYS A 283 9.48 2.22 3.05
N MET A 284 8.93 1.96 1.86
CA MET A 284 9.37 0.90 0.96
C MET A 284 9.88 1.47 -0.36
N LEU A 285 10.87 0.79 -0.95
CA LEU A 285 11.23 0.97 -2.35
C LEU A 285 10.29 0.12 -3.22
N SER A 286 9.57 0.76 -4.13
CA SER A 286 8.77 0.08 -5.16
C SER A 286 9.31 0.46 -6.54
N ILE A 287 10.11 -0.43 -7.11
CA ILE A 287 10.81 -0.22 -8.38
C ILE A 287 10.16 -1.08 -9.46
N VAL A 288 9.80 -0.46 -10.57
CA VAL A 288 9.14 -1.09 -11.72
C VAL A 288 10.04 -0.95 -12.94
N PRO A 289 10.90 -1.94 -13.23
CA PRO A 289 11.60 -2.02 -14.51
C PRO A 289 10.56 -2.15 -15.63
N LEU A 290 10.47 -1.13 -16.49
CA LEU A 290 9.51 -1.15 -17.59
C LEU A 290 10.00 -2.12 -18.67
N LEU A 291 9.08 -2.88 -19.26
CA LEU A 291 9.40 -3.80 -20.36
C LEU A 291 10.12 -3.13 -21.54
N ALA A 292 9.92 -1.81 -21.72
CA ALA A 292 10.56 -1.00 -22.76
C ALA A 292 11.98 -0.50 -22.39
N GLY A 293 12.51 -0.86 -21.22
CA GLY A 293 13.86 -0.50 -20.75
C GLY A 293 13.95 0.75 -19.87
N GLY A 294 12.84 1.45 -19.62
CA GLY A 294 12.77 2.55 -18.66
C GLY A 294 12.60 2.07 -17.21
N GLY A 295 12.56 3.02 -16.26
CA GLY A 295 12.25 2.76 -14.86
C GLY A 295 11.08 3.61 -14.39
N LEU A 296 10.16 3.00 -13.63
CA LEU A 296 9.13 3.69 -12.86
C LEU A 296 9.41 3.41 -11.38
N TYR A 297 9.30 4.42 -10.54
CA TYR A 297 9.61 4.35 -9.11
C TYR A 297 8.41 4.87 -8.33
N GLU A 298 7.69 3.96 -7.70
CA GLU A 298 6.58 4.31 -6.82
C GLU A 298 7.15 4.66 -5.44
N THR A 299 6.57 5.69 -4.81
CA THR A 299 7.13 6.32 -3.60
C THR A 299 6.76 5.59 -2.31
N GLY A 300 6.44 4.30 -2.40
CA GLY A 300 5.90 3.46 -1.32
C GLY A 300 4.83 2.51 -1.85
N ALA A 301 4.37 1.59 -1.00
CA ALA A 301 3.31 0.63 -1.35
C ALA A 301 1.92 1.00 -0.77
N GLY A 302 1.86 1.99 0.12
CA GLY A 302 0.61 2.41 0.78
C GLY A 302 -0.26 3.39 -0.04
N GLY A 303 -1.43 3.72 0.50
CA GLY A 303 -2.38 4.65 -0.11
C GLY A 303 -2.16 6.14 0.23
N SER A 304 -3.12 7.00 -0.14
CA SER A 304 -3.05 8.47 0.00
C SER A 304 -3.42 9.04 1.39
N ALA A 305 -3.63 8.17 2.39
CA ALA A 305 -3.80 8.51 3.81
C ALA A 305 -4.81 9.67 4.10
N PRO A 306 -6.12 9.53 3.85
CA PRO A 306 -7.11 10.61 4.03
C PRO A 306 -7.20 11.16 5.47
N LYS A 307 -6.85 10.35 6.49
CA LYS A 307 -6.78 10.79 7.89
C LYS A 307 -5.63 11.80 8.15
N HIS A 308 -4.63 11.89 7.26
CA HIS A 308 -3.57 12.88 7.34
C HIS A 308 -4.10 14.25 6.88
N VAL A 309 -4.89 14.26 5.80
CA VAL A 309 -5.56 15.48 5.30
C VAL A 309 -6.48 16.07 6.37
N GLN A 310 -7.25 15.23 7.08
CA GLN A 310 -8.12 15.69 8.17
C GLN A 310 -7.34 16.46 9.25
N GLN A 311 -6.19 15.93 9.71
CA GLN A 311 -5.36 16.62 10.71
C GLN A 311 -4.74 17.90 10.15
N PHE A 312 -4.32 17.90 8.88
CA PHE A 312 -3.76 19.09 8.27
C PHE A 312 -4.80 20.22 8.18
N LEU A 313 -6.03 19.90 7.79
CA LEU A 313 -7.13 20.86 7.71
C LEU A 313 -7.57 21.38 9.09
N SER A 314 -7.53 20.56 10.14
CA SER A 314 -7.98 20.94 11.49
C SER A 314 -6.89 21.63 12.33
N GLU A 315 -5.65 21.13 12.26
CA GLU A 315 -4.56 21.47 13.18
C GLU A 315 -3.33 22.03 12.45
N GLY A 316 -3.32 22.05 11.11
CA GLY A 316 -2.18 22.52 10.34
C GLY A 316 -0.94 21.67 10.51
N HIS A 317 -1.09 20.39 10.86
CA HIS A 317 0.00 19.42 11.04
C HIS A 317 -0.14 18.28 10.03
N LEU A 318 0.88 18.07 9.19
CA LEU A 318 0.90 16.98 8.20
C LEU A 318 1.87 15.88 8.62
N ARG A 319 1.34 14.78 9.15
CA ARG A 319 2.11 13.60 9.58
C ARG A 319 2.45 12.59 8.47
N TRP A 320 2.36 13.01 7.20
CA TRP A 320 2.77 12.18 6.05
C TRP A 320 4.29 12.06 6.02
N ASP A 321 4.79 10.82 5.98
CA ASP A 321 6.23 10.54 5.89
C ASP A 321 6.65 10.36 4.42
N SER A 322 7.34 11.36 3.89
CA SER A 322 7.83 11.38 2.50
C SER A 322 9.11 10.57 2.28
N LEU A 323 9.53 9.73 3.23
CA LEU A 323 10.73 8.90 3.08
C LEU A 323 10.77 8.11 1.76
N GLY A 324 9.63 7.52 1.36
CA GLY A 324 9.55 6.80 0.10
C GLY A 324 9.70 7.68 -1.15
N GLU A 325 9.30 8.95 -1.09
CA GLU A 325 9.54 9.93 -2.17
C GLU A 325 11.04 10.24 -2.31
N TYR A 326 11.73 10.40 -1.18
CA TYR A 326 13.18 10.65 -1.16
C TYR A 326 13.95 9.44 -1.69
N LEU A 327 13.59 8.23 -1.24
CA LEU A 327 14.18 6.97 -1.68
C LEU A 327 13.97 6.75 -3.18
N ALA A 328 12.73 6.91 -3.68
CA ALA A 328 12.41 6.77 -5.10
C ALA A 328 13.18 7.79 -5.95
N THR A 329 13.28 9.04 -5.48
CA THR A 329 14.04 10.10 -6.17
C THR A 329 15.54 9.77 -6.24
N ALA A 330 16.13 9.32 -5.12
CA ALA A 330 17.54 8.96 -5.07
C ALA A 330 17.87 7.82 -6.05
N VAL A 331 17.06 6.76 -6.04
CA VAL A 331 17.21 5.62 -6.95
C VAL A 331 16.99 6.05 -8.40
N ALA A 332 15.98 6.85 -8.70
CA ALA A 332 15.69 7.31 -10.05
C ALA A 332 16.85 8.12 -10.65
N ILE A 333 17.41 9.05 -9.86
CA ILE A 333 18.54 9.88 -10.27
C ILE A 333 19.81 9.05 -10.43
N ALA A 334 20.08 8.12 -9.51
CA ALA A 334 21.24 7.22 -9.60
C ALA A 334 21.16 6.31 -10.84
N GLN A 335 20.00 5.69 -11.09
CA GLN A 335 19.78 4.83 -12.25
C GLN A 335 19.84 5.62 -13.57
N LEU A 336 19.37 6.87 -13.60
CA LEU A 336 19.59 7.76 -14.75
C LEU A 336 21.10 7.95 -15.00
N GLY A 337 21.88 8.18 -13.94
CA GLY A 337 23.34 8.28 -14.02
C GLY A 337 23.98 7.03 -14.60
N GLU A 338 23.62 5.85 -14.10
CA GLU A 338 24.14 4.56 -14.57
C GLU A 338 23.78 4.26 -16.03
N THR A 339 22.53 4.50 -16.41
CA THR A 339 22.02 4.15 -17.75
C THR A 339 22.47 5.12 -18.84
N THR A 340 22.76 6.37 -18.49
CA THR A 340 23.20 7.41 -19.46
C THR A 340 24.69 7.73 -19.39
N GLY A 341 25.41 7.21 -18.39
CA GLY A 341 26.80 7.60 -18.11
C GLY A 341 26.92 9.03 -17.56
N ASN A 342 25.86 9.56 -16.93
CA ASN A 342 25.86 10.90 -16.35
C ASN A 342 26.38 10.88 -14.90
N ASP A 343 27.67 11.15 -14.74
CA ASP A 343 28.35 11.17 -13.44
C ASP A 343 27.73 12.18 -12.45
N LYS A 344 27.21 13.31 -12.93
CA LYS A 344 26.56 14.31 -12.06
C LYS A 344 25.27 13.77 -11.48
N ALA A 345 24.45 13.10 -12.30
CA ALA A 345 23.24 12.45 -11.83
C ALA A 345 23.57 11.37 -10.80
N LYS A 346 24.54 10.49 -11.09
CA LYS A 346 24.97 9.47 -10.14
C LYS A 346 25.36 10.05 -8.78
N LYS A 347 26.26 11.04 -8.76
CA LYS A 347 26.67 11.73 -7.52
C LYS A 347 25.51 12.39 -6.78
N MET A 348 24.57 12.98 -7.51
CA MET A 348 23.39 13.62 -6.92
C MET A 348 22.46 12.61 -6.23
N GLY A 349 22.22 11.45 -6.86
CA GLY A 349 21.44 10.36 -6.28
C GLY A 349 22.14 9.75 -5.06
N ASP A 350 23.46 9.51 -5.15
CA ASP A 350 24.26 9.00 -4.03
C ASP A 350 24.27 9.96 -2.85
N ALA A 351 24.41 11.27 -3.09
CA ALA A 351 24.34 12.29 -2.04
C ALA A 351 22.94 12.35 -1.39
N LEU A 352 21.86 12.12 -2.14
CA LEU A 352 20.51 12.06 -1.57
C LEU A 352 20.35 10.81 -0.69
N ASN A 353 20.90 9.67 -1.09
CA ASN A 353 20.93 8.46 -0.24
C ASN A 353 21.67 8.71 1.08
N THR A 354 22.82 9.39 1.05
CA THR A 354 23.54 9.82 2.26
C THR A 354 22.69 10.73 3.14
N ALA A 355 22.00 11.70 2.54
CA ALA A 355 21.11 12.61 3.25
C ALA A 355 19.93 11.90 3.92
N ILE A 356 19.36 10.89 3.26
CA ILE A 356 18.31 10.03 3.83
C ILE A 356 18.85 9.26 5.05
N GLY A 357 20.07 8.72 4.98
CA GLY A 357 20.74 8.11 6.14
C GLY A 357 20.83 9.07 7.32
N HIS A 358 21.32 10.29 7.09
CA HIS A 358 21.37 11.32 8.13
C HIS A 358 19.99 11.70 8.68
N LEU A 359 18.96 11.76 7.85
CA LEU A 359 17.58 12.01 8.28
C LEU A 359 17.10 10.94 9.29
N LEU A 360 17.39 9.67 9.00
CA LEU A 360 17.02 8.52 9.83
C LEU A 360 17.82 8.50 11.14
N ASP A 361 19.14 8.63 11.07
CA ASP A 361 20.04 8.65 12.24
C ASP A 361 19.68 9.75 13.24
N ASN A 362 19.30 10.92 12.71
CA ASN A 362 18.93 12.08 13.52
C ASN A 362 17.44 12.14 13.88
N ARG A 363 16.68 11.08 13.56
CA ARG A 363 15.25 10.93 13.86
C ARG A 363 14.42 12.14 13.41
N LYS A 364 14.62 12.56 12.17
CA LYS A 364 13.98 13.75 11.58
C LYS A 364 12.73 13.44 10.75
N SER A 365 12.16 12.25 10.88
CA SER A 365 10.84 11.91 10.33
C SER A 365 9.71 12.70 11.02
N PRO A 366 8.53 12.84 10.37
CA PRO A 366 7.38 13.51 10.96
C PRO A 366 6.90 12.81 12.24
N SER A 367 6.60 13.61 13.25
CA SER A 367 5.80 13.18 14.39
C SER A 367 4.32 13.08 14.01
N ARG A 368 3.55 12.46 14.89
CA ARG A 368 2.08 12.43 14.81
C ARG A 368 1.42 13.57 15.59
N ARG A 369 2.18 14.29 16.42
CA ARG A 369 1.68 15.29 17.36
C ARG A 369 1.90 16.70 16.81
N VAL A 370 0.85 17.53 16.91
CA VAL A 370 0.93 18.96 16.61
C VAL A 370 2.02 19.64 17.46
N ASN A 371 2.65 20.67 16.91
CA ASN A 371 3.79 21.42 17.47
C ASN A 371 5.12 20.62 17.57
N GLU A 372 5.19 19.45 16.94
CA GLU A 372 6.42 18.71 16.67
C GLU A 372 6.78 18.77 15.17
N ILE A 373 7.89 18.15 14.78
CA ILE A 373 8.32 18.08 13.36
C ILE A 373 7.20 17.42 12.56
N ASP A 374 6.82 18.03 11.44
CA ASP A 374 5.87 17.47 10.48
C ASP A 374 6.56 17.23 9.12
N ASN A 375 5.78 16.89 8.09
CA ASN A 375 6.27 16.66 6.73
C ASN A 375 7.14 17.81 6.18
N ARG A 376 6.72 19.06 6.41
CA ARG A 376 7.39 20.25 5.87
C ARG A 376 8.76 20.45 6.53
N ALA A 377 8.82 20.28 7.86
CA ALA A 377 10.09 20.32 8.59
C ALA A 377 11.02 19.16 8.23
N THR A 378 10.48 17.95 8.01
CA THR A 378 11.25 16.80 7.51
C THR A 378 11.90 17.12 6.17
N THR A 379 11.13 17.70 5.24
CA THR A 379 11.61 18.08 3.90
C THR A 379 12.73 19.12 3.97
N PHE A 380 12.63 20.09 4.89
CA PHE A 380 13.75 21.01 5.18
C PHE A 380 15.01 20.27 5.61
N TYR A 381 14.92 19.30 6.53
CA TYR A 381 16.08 18.51 6.96
C TYR A 381 16.69 17.71 5.81
N VAL A 382 15.87 17.17 4.90
CA VAL A 382 16.40 16.53 3.68
C VAL A 382 17.19 17.52 2.83
N ALA A 383 16.65 18.72 2.58
CA ALA A 383 17.39 19.75 1.82
C ALA A 383 18.71 20.16 2.51
N LEU A 384 18.71 20.28 3.84
CA LEU A 384 19.91 20.57 4.63
C LEU A 384 20.96 19.46 4.51
N TYR A 385 20.57 18.20 4.73
CA TYR A 385 21.52 17.07 4.66
C TYR A 385 21.95 16.77 3.23
N TRP A 386 21.09 16.99 2.24
CA TRP A 386 21.44 16.79 0.84
C TRP A 386 22.40 17.85 0.32
N SER A 387 22.18 19.13 0.65
CA SER A 387 23.17 20.18 0.34
C SER A 387 24.51 19.93 1.03
N GLN A 388 24.52 19.38 2.26
CA GLN A 388 25.74 18.95 2.94
C GLN A 388 26.47 17.85 2.16
N ALA A 389 25.78 16.76 1.84
CA ALA A 389 26.36 15.62 1.12
C ALA A 389 26.79 16.01 -0.31
N LEU A 390 26.05 16.90 -0.97
CA LEU A 390 26.42 17.45 -2.28
C LEU A 390 27.69 18.30 -2.20
N ALA A 391 27.88 19.09 -1.15
CA ALA A 391 29.08 19.91 -0.98
C ALA A 391 30.37 19.08 -0.87
N GLU A 392 30.29 17.82 -0.42
CA GLU A 392 31.42 16.89 -0.39
C GLU A 392 31.86 16.41 -1.79
N VAL A 393 30.93 16.39 -2.76
CA VAL A 393 31.19 15.91 -4.12
C VAL A 393 31.20 17.02 -5.19
N ASP A 394 30.67 18.20 -4.86
CA ASP A 394 30.66 19.42 -5.66
C ASP A 394 30.64 20.67 -4.75
N PRO A 395 31.78 21.39 -4.60
CA PRO A 395 31.90 22.57 -3.76
C PRO A 395 30.93 23.72 -4.09
N ALA A 396 30.30 23.71 -5.28
CA ALA A 396 29.28 24.71 -5.62
C ALA A 396 28.06 24.67 -4.69
N PHE A 397 27.82 23.56 -3.98
CA PHE A 397 26.73 23.44 -2.99
C PHE A 397 27.10 23.94 -1.59
N GLN A 398 28.38 24.26 -1.33
CA GLN A 398 28.83 24.75 -0.02
C GLN A 398 28.06 26.01 0.44
N PRO A 399 27.84 27.05 -0.40
CA PRO A 399 27.09 28.23 0.02
C PRO A 399 25.63 27.93 0.39
N VAL A 400 25.03 26.93 -0.26
CA VAL A 400 23.65 26.49 0.01
C VAL A 400 23.56 25.83 1.38
N TYR A 401 24.47 24.89 1.65
CA TYR A 401 24.57 24.24 2.95
C TYR A 401 24.80 25.24 4.07
N GLU A 402 25.72 26.20 3.89
CA GLU A 402 26.00 27.23 4.89
C GLU A 402 24.78 28.12 5.18
N LYS A 403 24.05 28.56 4.14
CA LYS A 403 22.81 29.33 4.30
C LYS A 403 21.75 28.54 5.08
N LEU A 404 21.48 27.29 4.69
CA LEU A 404 20.49 26.43 5.36
C LEU A 404 20.90 26.10 6.80
N SER A 405 22.18 25.82 7.04
CA SER A 405 22.73 25.51 8.36
C SER A 405 22.64 26.71 9.30
N ALA A 406 23.02 27.91 8.84
CA ALA A 406 22.93 29.15 9.61
C ALA A 406 21.48 29.53 9.94
N ALA A 407 20.54 29.31 9.02
CA ALA A 407 19.13 29.63 9.19
C ALA A 407 18.31 28.53 9.92
N ARG A 408 18.92 27.38 10.24
CA ARG A 408 18.22 26.17 10.71
C ARG A 408 17.24 26.41 11.85
N SER A 409 17.68 27.06 12.93
CA SER A 409 16.83 27.28 14.12
C SER A 409 15.61 28.14 13.77
N ARG A 410 15.82 29.21 13.01
CA ARG A 410 14.75 30.10 12.54
C ARG A 410 13.75 29.38 11.63
N ILE A 411 14.23 28.58 10.69
CA ILE A 411 13.36 27.81 9.78
C ILE A 411 12.48 26.84 10.58
N VAL A 412 13.05 26.11 11.53
CA VAL A 412 12.31 25.16 12.38
C VAL A 412 11.25 25.88 13.23
N GLU A 413 11.57 27.05 13.78
CA GLU A 413 10.63 27.87 14.53
C GLU A 413 9.49 28.40 13.65
N GLU A 414 9.77 28.93 12.46
CA GLU A 414 8.77 29.41 11.50
C GLU A 414 7.82 28.27 11.06
N LEU A 415 8.36 27.08 10.76
CA LEU A 415 7.56 25.91 10.40
C LEU A 415 6.69 25.43 11.56
N LYS A 416 7.23 25.39 12.79
CA LYS A 416 6.46 25.02 13.98
C LYS A 416 5.36 26.04 14.30
N ALA A 417 5.63 27.34 14.15
CA ALA A 417 4.67 28.40 14.38
C ALA A 417 3.48 28.40 13.40
N SER A 418 3.61 27.71 12.27
CA SER A 418 2.52 27.51 11.30
C SER A 418 1.49 26.44 11.72
N GLN A 419 1.77 25.67 12.78
CA GLN A 419 0.88 24.59 13.26
C GLN A 419 -0.13 25.09 14.30
N ASN A 420 -0.99 24.17 14.77
CA ASN A 420 -2.06 24.40 15.76
C ASN A 420 -3.14 25.38 15.29
N LYS A 421 -3.30 25.49 13.97
CA LYS A 421 -4.34 26.29 13.30
C LYS A 421 -4.78 25.54 12.05
N GLY A 422 -6.08 25.49 11.81
CA GLY A 422 -6.62 24.87 10.61
C GLY A 422 -6.11 25.53 9.33
N MET A 423 -5.89 24.71 8.30
CA MET A 423 -5.41 25.15 6.99
C MET A 423 -6.56 25.16 6.00
N ASP A 424 -6.75 26.28 5.30
CA ASP A 424 -7.66 26.37 4.16
C ASP A 424 -6.88 26.14 2.87
N ILE A 425 -7.14 25.01 2.22
CA ILE A 425 -6.55 24.66 0.91
C ILE A 425 -7.55 24.83 -0.24
N GLY A 426 -8.73 25.41 0.00
CA GLY A 426 -9.71 25.72 -1.04
C GLY A 426 -10.42 24.53 -1.69
N GLY A 427 -10.30 23.33 -1.12
CA GLY A 427 -10.95 22.12 -1.63
C GLY A 427 -10.47 20.84 -0.94
N TYR A 428 -10.86 19.68 -1.48
CA TYR A 428 -10.40 18.36 -1.00
C TYR A 428 -9.84 17.53 -2.16
N TYR A 429 -10.69 17.17 -3.14
CA TYR A 429 -10.26 16.46 -4.34
C TYR A 429 -9.58 17.38 -5.35
N LEU A 430 -10.06 18.62 -5.47
CA LEU A 430 -9.48 19.67 -6.28
C LEU A 430 -9.26 20.88 -5.37
N VAL A 431 -8.01 21.11 -5.00
CA VAL A 431 -7.58 22.20 -4.12
C VAL A 431 -7.34 23.49 -4.92
N ASP A 432 -7.42 24.63 -4.26
CA ASP A 432 -6.93 25.89 -4.83
C ASP A 432 -5.40 25.87 -4.83
N PRO A 433 -4.72 25.96 -6.00
CA PRO A 433 -3.26 25.80 -6.07
C PRO A 433 -2.49 26.85 -5.26
N LYS A 434 -3.01 28.08 -5.19
CA LYS A 434 -2.36 29.17 -4.46
C LYS A 434 -2.48 28.92 -2.95
N LYS A 435 -3.68 28.64 -2.46
CA LYS A 435 -3.91 28.33 -1.03
C LYS A 435 -3.12 27.11 -0.58
N ALA A 436 -3.10 26.04 -1.39
CA ALA A 436 -2.32 24.84 -1.10
C ALA A 436 -0.82 25.15 -1.03
N SER A 437 -0.28 25.93 -1.98
CA SER A 437 1.13 26.34 -1.96
C SER A 437 1.47 27.17 -0.74
N GLU A 438 0.63 28.14 -0.37
CA GLU A 438 0.83 28.98 0.82
C GLU A 438 0.80 28.15 2.12
N ALA A 439 -0.14 27.19 2.24
CA ALA A 439 -0.24 26.30 3.38
C ALA A 439 0.95 25.32 3.49
N MET A 440 1.49 24.87 2.36
CA MET A 440 2.60 23.91 2.30
C MET A 440 3.99 24.58 2.38
N ARG A 441 4.12 25.86 2.04
CA ARG A 441 5.36 26.64 2.09
C ARG A 441 5.27 27.84 3.04
N PRO A 442 4.93 27.67 4.34
CA PRO A 442 4.68 28.79 5.24
C PRO A 442 5.96 29.45 5.78
N CYS A 443 7.14 28.93 5.46
CA CYS A 443 8.43 29.42 5.98
C CYS A 443 9.10 30.37 4.96
N PRO A 444 8.97 31.70 5.12
CA PRO A 444 9.57 32.65 4.19
C PRO A 444 11.09 32.55 4.15
N THR A 445 11.74 32.24 5.26
CA THR A 445 13.21 32.09 5.31
C THR A 445 13.68 30.93 4.43
N LEU A 446 13.01 29.78 4.53
CA LEU A 446 13.32 28.62 3.68
C LEU A 446 13.02 28.92 2.20
N ASN A 447 11.86 29.52 1.92
CA ASN A 447 11.48 29.86 0.55
C ASN A 447 12.51 30.77 -0.11
N GLN A 448 12.96 31.82 0.58
CA GLN A 448 13.99 32.71 0.05
C GLN A 448 15.29 31.97 -0.29
N ILE A 449 15.77 31.07 0.59
CA ILE A 449 17.01 30.33 0.34
C ILE A 449 16.88 29.41 -0.89
N ILE A 450 15.72 28.75 -1.05
CA ILE A 450 15.47 27.84 -2.17
C ILE A 450 15.24 28.59 -3.49
N ASP A 451 14.55 29.73 -3.46
CA ASP A 451 14.28 30.54 -4.66
C ASP A 451 15.55 31.25 -5.20
N GLU A 452 16.64 31.30 -4.40
CA GLU A 452 17.97 31.82 -4.78
C GLU A 452 18.90 30.77 -5.43
N LEU A 453 18.48 29.50 -5.52
CA LEU A 453 19.20 28.41 -6.20
C LEU A 453 19.03 28.49 -7.73
#